data_AF-A0AAV1S2R7-F1
#
_entry.id   AF-A0AAV1S2R7-F1
#
_cell.length_a   1.000
_cell.length_b   1.000
_cell.length_c   1.000
_cell.angle_alpha   90.00
_cell.angle_beta   90.00
_cell.angle_gamma   90.00
#
_symmetry.space_group_name_H-M   'P 1'
#
loop_
_entity.id
_entity.type
_entity.pdbx_description
1 polymer ?
#
loop_
_entity_poly.entity_id
_entity_poly.type
_entity_poly.pdbx_seq_one_letter_code
_entity_poly.pdbx_strand_id
1 'polypeptide(L)'
;MGGDGPEERTIDLLPSFSEIRAADIPRDILYEDKDSEIPAMLYKMGQMLPRAAAVASSSWVQIDPDVVNQLHSRLHNFLEVGPLVLTSPIPSMSFFDDQSLNRRTVEAVWRIGVGIDGGMITKDGLSKAIKLILSTEEGEQMRKNIEHLQDLALDAVSNGSSTKNFETLLEVVTK
;
A
#
# COMPACT_ATOMS: atom_id res chain seq x y z
N MET A 1 28.90 -9.55 -1.24
CA MET A 1 29.18 -9.02 -2.58
C MET A 1 28.36 -7.75 -2.74
N GLY A 2 29.01 -6.66 -3.19
CA GLY A 2 28.53 -5.29 -3.02
C GLY A 2 27.19 -5.02 -3.70
N GLY A 3 26.25 -4.50 -2.92
CA GLY A 3 24.96 -4.02 -3.36
C GLY A 3 25.10 -2.64 -3.95
N ASP A 4 25.03 -2.56 -5.28
CA ASP A 4 24.71 -1.32 -6.00
C ASP A 4 24.12 -1.66 -7.39
N GLY A 5 23.34 -2.74 -7.43
CA GLY A 5 22.61 -3.14 -8.63
C GLY A 5 21.45 -2.17 -8.90
N PRO A 6 20.99 -2.05 -10.16
CA PRO A 6 19.86 -1.19 -10.51
C PRO A 6 18.58 -1.50 -9.72
N GLU A 7 18.45 -2.72 -9.19
CA GLU A 7 17.33 -3.18 -8.37
C GLU A 7 17.30 -2.57 -6.95
N GLU A 8 18.45 -2.17 -6.41
CA GLU A 8 18.55 -1.55 -5.07
C GLU A 8 18.41 -0.02 -5.10
N ARG A 9 18.32 0.57 -6.31
CA ARG A 9 18.13 2.02 -6.45
C ARG A 9 16.72 2.40 -6.01
N THR A 10 16.65 3.44 -5.18
CA THR A 10 15.40 4.06 -4.77
C THR A 10 14.75 4.79 -5.94
N ILE A 11 13.44 4.86 -5.91
CA ILE A 11 12.66 5.48 -6.98
C ILE A 11 12.17 6.85 -6.53
N ASP A 12 12.71 7.90 -7.14
CA ASP A 12 12.33 9.28 -6.86
C ASP A 12 11.07 9.71 -7.63
N LEU A 13 10.03 8.86 -7.65
CA LEU A 13 8.76 9.19 -8.31
C LEU A 13 7.88 10.11 -7.46
N LEU A 14 7.93 9.94 -6.13
CA LEU A 14 7.13 10.67 -5.15
C LEU A 14 7.95 10.92 -3.87
N PRO A 15 7.69 11.99 -3.10
CA PRO A 15 8.36 12.23 -1.82
C PRO A 15 8.24 11.03 -0.84
N SER A 16 7.04 10.44 -0.72
CA SER A 16 6.82 9.24 0.10
C SER A 16 7.53 7.97 -0.43
N PHE A 17 8.03 7.99 -1.67
CA PHE A 17 8.63 6.82 -2.32
C PHE A 17 10.15 6.75 -2.18
N SER A 18 10.77 7.67 -1.42
CA SER A 18 12.24 7.68 -1.22
C SER A 18 12.79 6.38 -0.62
N GLU A 19 11.95 5.63 0.09
CA GLU A 19 12.31 4.33 0.65
C GLU A 19 12.01 3.15 -0.29
N ILE A 20 11.25 3.35 -1.37
CA ILE A 20 10.83 2.31 -2.31
C ILE A 20 11.91 2.08 -3.36
N ARG A 21 12.33 0.83 -3.55
CA ARG A 21 13.34 0.45 -4.53
C ARG A 21 12.72 -0.09 -5.80
N ALA A 22 13.51 -0.14 -6.87
CA ALA A 22 13.12 -0.83 -8.11
C ALA A 22 12.69 -2.27 -7.88
N ALA A 23 13.39 -3.02 -7.01
CA ALA A 23 13.00 -4.40 -6.66
C ALA A 23 11.63 -4.52 -5.97
N ASP A 24 11.16 -3.43 -5.35
CA ASP A 24 9.88 -3.42 -4.62
C ASP A 24 8.70 -3.14 -5.54
N ILE A 25 8.92 -2.63 -6.76
CA ILE A 25 7.86 -2.38 -7.73
C ILE A 25 7.43 -3.68 -8.42
N PRO A 26 6.11 -3.90 -8.56
CA PRO A 26 5.53 -4.94 -9.41
C PRO A 26 6.30 -5.17 -10.71
N ARG A 27 6.65 -6.43 -10.99
CA ARG A 27 7.41 -6.76 -12.20
C ARG A 27 6.62 -6.45 -13.45
N ASP A 28 5.31 -6.56 -13.36
CA ASP A 28 4.37 -6.24 -14.44
C ASP A 28 4.34 -4.74 -14.78
N ILE A 29 4.92 -3.87 -13.94
CA ILE A 29 5.06 -2.43 -14.20
C ILE A 29 6.44 -2.09 -14.78
N LEU A 30 7.50 -2.75 -14.30
CA LEU A 30 8.88 -2.41 -14.69
C LEU A 30 9.35 -3.09 -15.98
N TYR A 31 8.91 -4.32 -16.21
CA TYR A 31 9.35 -5.10 -17.36
C TYR A 31 8.22 -5.14 -18.38
N GLU A 32 8.42 -4.50 -19.53
CA GLU A 32 7.59 -4.70 -20.72
C GLU A 32 7.80 -6.12 -21.24
N ASP A 33 7.20 -7.11 -20.57
CA ASP A 33 6.95 -8.39 -21.21
C ASP A 33 5.85 -8.18 -22.25
N LYS A 34 6.26 -7.97 -23.49
CA LYS A 34 5.37 -7.65 -24.62
C LYS A 34 4.38 -8.77 -24.94
N ASP A 35 4.65 -9.98 -24.45
CA ASP A 35 3.78 -11.15 -24.64
C ASP A 35 2.83 -11.38 -23.45
N SER A 36 2.99 -10.62 -22.36
CA SER A 36 2.16 -10.77 -21.16
C SER A 36 0.90 -9.89 -21.22
N GLU A 37 -0.26 -10.52 -21.08
CA GLU A 37 -1.56 -9.84 -21.14
C GLU A 37 -1.83 -8.97 -19.90
N ILE A 38 -1.20 -9.29 -18.76
CA ILE A 38 -1.41 -8.60 -17.48
C ILE A 38 -0.79 -7.19 -17.47
N PRO A 39 0.52 -6.99 -17.78
CA PRO A 39 1.11 -5.66 -17.96
C PRO A 39 0.35 -4.80 -18.97
N ALA A 40 -0.05 -5.39 -20.09
CA ALA A 40 -0.80 -4.68 -21.12
C ALA A 40 -2.18 -4.22 -20.61
N MET A 41 -2.86 -5.07 -19.82
CA MET A 41 -4.11 -4.72 -19.15
C MET A 41 -3.90 -3.61 -18.11
N LEU A 42 -2.89 -3.71 -17.24
CA LEU A 42 -2.59 -2.72 -16.20
C LEU A 42 -2.23 -1.36 -16.81
N TYR A 43 -1.41 -1.35 -17.86
CA TYR A 43 -1.08 -0.15 -18.62
C TYR A 43 -2.33 0.51 -19.20
N LYS A 44 -3.18 -0.26 -19.90
CA LYS A 44 -4.45 0.25 -20.46
C LYS A 44 -5.40 0.75 -19.37
N MET A 45 -5.51 0.03 -18.25
CA MET A 45 -6.29 0.47 -17.11
C MET A 45 -5.83 1.86 -16.63
N GLY A 46 -4.52 2.03 -16.40
CA GLY A 46 -3.92 3.31 -15.99
C GLY A 46 -4.26 4.47 -16.93
N GLN A 47 -4.28 4.23 -18.25
CA GLN A 47 -4.67 5.23 -19.24
C GLN A 47 -6.16 5.58 -19.23
N MET A 48 -7.01 4.64 -18.80
CA MET A 48 -8.47 4.79 -18.81
C MET A 48 -9.03 5.37 -17.51
N LEU A 49 -8.34 5.19 -16.37
CA LEU A 49 -8.79 5.68 -15.06
C LEU A 49 -9.13 7.19 -15.03
N PRO A 50 -8.36 8.11 -15.66
CA PRO A 50 -8.70 9.54 -15.67
C PRO A 50 -10.03 9.88 -16.37
N ARG A 51 -10.61 8.93 -17.12
CA ARG A 51 -11.88 9.08 -17.85
C ARG A 51 -13.06 8.43 -17.13
N ALA A 52 -12.84 7.70 -16.05
CA ALA A 52 -13.89 7.02 -15.29
C ALA A 52 -14.79 8.02 -14.57
N ALA A 53 -16.10 7.76 -14.48
CA ALA A 53 -17.03 8.64 -13.77
C ALA A 53 -16.69 8.83 -12.28
N ALA A 54 -16.13 7.78 -11.66
CA ALA A 54 -15.49 7.80 -10.36
C ALA A 54 -14.47 6.66 -10.29
N VAL A 55 -13.41 6.84 -9.51
CA VAL A 55 -12.46 5.78 -9.15
C VAL A 55 -12.52 5.62 -7.64
N ALA A 56 -13.16 4.55 -7.18
CA ALA A 56 -13.22 4.22 -5.76
C ALA A 56 -12.00 3.39 -5.34
N SER A 57 -11.40 3.72 -4.19
CA SER A 57 -10.27 3.00 -3.62
C SER A 57 -10.57 2.56 -2.20
N SER A 58 -10.22 1.31 -1.87
CA SER A 58 -10.31 0.77 -0.50
C SER A 58 -9.12 1.26 0.35
N SER A 59 -9.05 2.57 0.56
CA SER A 59 -8.02 3.28 1.33
C SER A 59 -8.66 4.44 2.10
N TRP A 60 -7.87 5.22 2.84
CA TRP A 60 -8.28 6.47 3.48
C TRP A 60 -7.22 7.56 3.28
N VAL A 61 -7.64 8.83 3.31
CA VAL A 61 -6.80 9.98 2.93
C VAL A 61 -5.55 10.12 3.80
N GLN A 62 -5.66 9.80 5.09
CA GLN A 62 -4.62 10.03 6.09
C GLN A 62 -3.50 8.98 6.07
N ILE A 63 -3.62 7.90 5.30
CA ILE A 63 -2.62 6.82 5.28
C ILE A 63 -1.29 7.24 4.64
N ASP A 64 -1.39 8.03 3.57
CA ASP A 64 -0.26 8.64 2.86
C ASP A 64 -0.78 9.86 2.07
N PRO A 65 -0.82 11.04 2.71
CA PRO A 65 -1.40 12.23 2.11
C PRO A 65 -0.71 12.64 0.80
N ASP A 66 0.59 12.41 0.65
CA ASP A 66 1.33 12.80 -0.56
C ASP A 66 0.94 11.92 -1.75
N VAL A 67 0.83 10.60 -1.54
CA VAL A 67 0.34 9.67 -2.57
C VAL A 67 -1.11 10.00 -2.94
N VAL A 68 -1.96 10.22 -1.94
CA VAL A 68 -3.38 10.56 -2.14
C VAL A 68 -3.53 11.86 -2.93
N ASN A 69 -2.78 12.92 -2.57
CA ASN A 69 -2.80 14.20 -3.29
C ASN A 69 -2.38 14.05 -4.76
N GLN A 70 -1.41 13.18 -5.04
CA GLN A 70 -0.97 12.89 -6.41
C GLN A 70 -2.05 12.15 -7.20
N LEU A 71 -2.76 11.21 -6.58
CA LEU A 71 -3.89 10.53 -7.19
C LEU A 71 -5.05 11.49 -7.47
N HIS A 72 -5.43 12.34 -6.51
CA HIS A 72 -6.43 13.40 -6.72
C HIS A 72 -6.06 14.37 -7.85
N SER A 73 -4.76 14.68 -8.01
CA SER A 73 -4.30 15.57 -9.09
C SER A 73 -4.46 14.96 -10.50
N ARG A 74 -4.51 13.63 -10.61
CA ARG A 74 -4.58 12.89 -11.88
C ARG A 74 -5.96 12.31 -12.15
N LEU A 75 -6.77 12.08 -11.12
CA LEU A 75 -8.07 11.44 -11.17
C LEU A 75 -9.13 12.43 -10.66
N HIS A 76 -9.99 12.88 -11.57
CA HIS A 76 -10.95 13.96 -11.31
C HIS A 76 -12.04 13.62 -10.26
N ASN A 77 -12.28 12.34 -10.00
CA ASN A 77 -13.26 11.87 -9.00
C ASN A 77 -12.74 10.60 -8.30
N PHE A 78 -11.61 10.75 -7.61
CA PHE A 78 -11.01 9.69 -6.79
C PHE A 78 -11.63 9.70 -5.39
N LEU A 79 -12.14 8.55 -4.96
CA LEU A 79 -12.94 8.37 -3.74
C LEU A 79 -12.34 7.29 -2.85
N GLU A 80 -11.67 7.69 -1.78
CA GLU A 80 -11.21 6.80 -0.72
C GLU A 80 -12.39 6.41 0.17
N VAL A 81 -12.84 5.15 0.07
CA VAL A 81 -14.05 4.65 0.75
C VAL A 81 -13.72 3.61 1.83
N GLY A 82 -12.47 3.57 2.28
CA GLY A 82 -11.96 2.57 3.23
C GLY A 82 -11.50 3.15 4.58
N PRO A 83 -10.87 2.30 5.41
CA PRO A 83 -10.63 0.88 5.17
C PRO A 83 -11.93 0.06 5.25
N LEU A 84 -12.14 -0.82 4.27
CA LEU A 84 -13.30 -1.72 4.22
C LEU A 84 -13.20 -2.92 5.18
N VAL A 85 -12.08 -3.04 5.91
CA VAL A 85 -11.80 -4.17 6.81
C VAL A 85 -12.24 -3.82 8.24
N LEU A 86 -13.53 -3.96 8.53
CA LEU A 86 -14.06 -3.95 9.90
C LEU A 86 -14.55 -5.31 10.40
N THR A 87 -14.38 -6.39 9.63
CA THR A 87 -14.71 -7.77 10.08
C THR A 87 -13.82 -8.83 9.42
N SER A 88 -13.05 -9.57 10.22
CA SER A 88 -12.27 -10.80 9.88
C SER A 88 -10.78 -10.63 9.50
N PRO A 89 -9.86 -11.45 10.06
CA PRO A 89 -8.46 -11.45 9.70
C PRO A 89 -8.29 -12.03 8.28
N ILE A 90 -7.69 -11.25 7.38
CA ILE A 90 -7.27 -11.76 6.09
C ILE A 90 -6.01 -12.60 6.33
N PRO A 91 -6.00 -13.90 6.00
CA PRO A 91 -4.74 -14.61 5.82
C PRO A 91 -4.02 -13.89 4.67
N SER A 92 -3.01 -13.09 4.98
CA SER A 92 -2.12 -12.46 3.99
C SER A 92 -1.31 -13.55 3.31
N MET A 93 -1.95 -14.26 2.39
CA MET A 93 -1.30 -15.26 1.56
C MET A 93 -1.83 -15.11 0.14
N SER A 94 -1.22 -14.20 -0.59
CA SER A 94 -1.30 -14.12 -2.05
C SER A 94 0.10 -13.75 -2.53
N PHE A 95 0.76 -14.68 -3.21
CA PHE A 95 2.20 -14.67 -3.49
C PHE A 95 2.62 -13.75 -4.65
N PHE A 96 1.79 -12.79 -5.10
CA PHE A 96 2.09 -12.09 -6.35
C PHE A 96 1.91 -10.56 -6.34
N ASP A 97 2.92 -9.95 -6.97
CA ASP A 97 3.07 -8.61 -7.55
C ASP A 97 3.14 -7.40 -6.60
N ASP A 98 2.04 -6.97 -5.98
CA ASP A 98 2.04 -5.76 -5.13
C ASP A 98 2.64 -5.98 -3.74
N GLN A 99 2.82 -7.24 -3.32
CA GLN A 99 3.24 -7.58 -1.96
C GLN A 99 4.64 -7.09 -1.61
N SER A 100 5.56 -7.00 -2.57
CA SER A 100 6.90 -6.43 -2.32
C SER A 100 6.78 -4.95 -1.96
N LEU A 101 5.96 -4.20 -2.71
CA LEU A 101 5.67 -2.79 -2.44
C LEU A 101 4.94 -2.62 -1.11
N ASN A 102 3.90 -3.43 -0.85
CA ASN A 102 3.15 -3.39 0.41
C ASN A 102 4.05 -3.71 1.61
N ARG A 103 4.90 -4.74 1.50
CA ARG A 103 5.90 -5.10 2.52
C ARG A 103 6.84 -3.94 2.79
N ARG A 104 7.40 -3.34 1.73
CA ARG A 104 8.32 -2.20 1.86
C ARG A 104 7.63 -1.00 2.51
N THR A 105 6.38 -0.75 2.16
CA THR A 105 5.56 0.32 2.74
C THR A 105 5.35 0.07 4.24
N VAL A 106 4.96 -1.15 4.63
CA VAL A 106 4.79 -1.56 6.03
C VAL A 106 6.09 -1.43 6.85
N GLU A 107 7.22 -1.82 6.27
CA GLU A 107 8.53 -1.83 6.95
C GLU A 107 9.17 -0.45 7.03
N ALA A 108 9.26 0.27 5.91
CA ALA A 108 10.09 1.46 5.78
C ALA A 108 9.31 2.76 5.87
N VAL A 109 8.08 2.79 5.36
CA VAL A 109 7.24 4.00 5.30
C VAL A 109 6.39 4.11 6.57
N TRP A 110 5.52 3.14 6.83
CA TRP A 110 4.63 3.15 8.00
C TRP A 110 5.31 2.66 9.27
N ARG A 111 6.38 1.86 9.13
CA ARG A 111 7.15 1.30 10.25
C ARG A 111 6.26 0.60 11.29
N ILE A 112 5.33 -0.22 10.79
CA ILE A 112 4.36 -0.98 11.60
C ILE A 112 4.62 -2.47 11.59
N GLY A 113 5.63 -2.93 10.86
CA GLY A 113 5.95 -4.35 10.76
C GLY A 113 7.37 -4.59 10.31
N VAL A 114 7.76 -5.85 10.35
CA VAL A 114 9.07 -6.33 9.94
C VAL A 114 8.91 -7.54 9.05
N GLY A 115 9.75 -7.61 8.04
CA GLY A 115 9.83 -8.76 7.17
C GLY A 115 10.64 -9.88 7.79
N ILE A 116 10.47 -11.08 7.23
CA ILE A 116 11.29 -12.22 7.59
C ILE A 116 12.57 -12.18 6.75
N ASP A 117 13.71 -12.32 7.44
CA ASP A 117 15.04 -12.42 6.84
C ASP A 117 15.06 -13.47 5.72
N GLY A 118 15.58 -13.08 4.55
CA GLY A 118 15.70 -13.97 3.39
C GLY A 118 14.38 -14.28 2.68
N GLY A 119 13.26 -13.67 3.08
CA GLY A 119 11.96 -13.80 2.41
C GLY A 119 11.30 -15.18 2.53
N MET A 120 11.97 -16.14 3.18
CA MET A 120 11.45 -17.48 3.44
C MET A 120 11.07 -17.63 4.91
N ILE A 121 9.88 -18.17 5.16
CA ILE A 121 9.42 -18.49 6.51
C ILE A 121 10.29 -19.64 7.06
N THR A 122 11.21 -19.31 7.96
CA THR A 122 12.00 -20.27 8.72
C THR A 122 11.65 -20.17 10.20
N LYS A 123 11.85 -21.25 10.96
CA LYS A 123 11.60 -21.25 12.41
C LYS A 123 12.42 -20.15 13.11
N ASP A 124 13.68 -20.01 12.74
CA ASP A 124 14.58 -19.02 13.34
C ASP A 124 14.22 -17.59 12.92
N GLY A 125 13.92 -17.37 11.63
CA GLY A 125 13.46 -16.08 11.14
C GLY A 125 12.16 -15.62 11.82
N LEU A 126 11.18 -16.54 11.94
CA LEU A 126 9.93 -16.26 12.64
C LEU A 126 10.15 -15.98 14.14
N SER A 127 10.99 -16.78 14.80
CA SER A 127 11.32 -16.59 16.23
C SER A 127 11.99 -15.24 16.48
N LYS A 128 12.90 -14.81 15.60
CA LYS A 128 13.53 -13.48 15.65
C LYS A 128 12.51 -12.36 15.44
N ALA A 129 11.66 -12.47 14.42
CA ALA A 129 10.63 -11.46 14.14
C ALA A 129 9.66 -11.31 15.32
N ILE A 130 9.17 -12.41 15.89
CA ILE A 130 8.30 -12.39 17.07
C ILE A 130 9.00 -11.73 18.26
N LYS A 131 10.27 -12.06 18.53
CA LYS A 131 11.04 -11.42 19.61
C LYS A 131 11.24 -9.93 19.37
N LEU A 132 11.52 -9.53 18.13
CA LEU A 132 11.68 -8.13 17.77
C LEU A 132 10.39 -7.36 18.05
N ILE A 133 9.25 -7.87 17.56
CA ILE A 133 7.96 -7.22 17.76
C ILE A 133 7.58 -7.17 19.25
N LEU A 134 7.72 -8.27 19.99
CA LEU A 134 7.17 -8.37 21.36
C LEU A 134 8.11 -7.93 22.47
N SER A 135 9.42 -7.91 22.25
CA SER A 135 10.42 -7.79 23.33
C SER A 135 11.42 -6.66 23.16
N THR A 136 11.26 -5.77 22.18
CA THR A 136 12.17 -4.63 21.98
C THR A 136 11.44 -3.29 21.95
N GLU A 137 12.20 -2.21 22.14
CA GLU A 137 11.72 -0.82 21.98
C GLU A 137 11.26 -0.54 20.54
N GLU A 138 11.94 -1.12 19.56
CA GLU A 138 11.54 -1.05 18.15
C GLU A 138 10.13 -1.63 17.94
N GLY A 139 9.86 -2.80 18.53
CA GLY A 139 8.53 -3.42 18.50
C GLY A 139 7.47 -2.63 19.27
N GLU A 140 7.85 -1.92 20.33
CA GLU A 140 6.96 -0.96 21.03
C GLU A 140 6.59 0.22 20.13
N GLN A 141 7.57 0.78 19.42
CA GLN A 141 7.33 1.86 18.48
C GLN A 141 6.40 1.43 17.33
N MET A 142 6.57 0.20 16.80
CA MET A 142 5.67 -0.35 15.78
C MET A 142 4.21 -0.40 16.27
N ARG A 143 3.96 -0.82 17.52
CA ARG A 143 2.60 -0.85 18.08
C ARG A 143 2.01 0.54 18.23
N LYS A 144 2.79 1.54 18.69
CA LYS A 144 2.33 2.94 18.77
C LYS A 144 1.98 3.49 17.38
N ASN A 145 2.76 3.15 16.37
CA ASN A 145 2.48 3.53 14.99
C ASN A 145 1.18 2.87 14.48
N ILE A 146 0.94 1.60 14.80
CA ILE A 146 -0.32 0.90 14.49
C ILE A 146 -1.51 1.60 15.15
N GLU A 147 -1.41 1.90 16.44
CA GLU A 147 -2.47 2.61 17.19
C GLU A 147 -2.80 3.95 16.55
N HIS A 148 -1.78 4.73 16.19
CA HIS A 148 -1.98 6.00 15.50
C HIS A 148 -2.69 5.83 14.14
N LEU A 149 -2.29 4.84 13.32
CA LEU A 149 -2.97 4.55 12.06
C LEU A 149 -4.41 4.06 12.26
N GLN A 150 -4.68 3.31 13.33
CA GLN A 150 -6.03 2.88 13.69
C GLN A 150 -6.92 4.06 14.07
N ASP A 151 -6.40 5.01 14.85
CA ASP A 151 -7.12 6.24 15.20
C ASP A 151 -7.47 7.06 13.95
N LEU A 152 -6.50 7.25 13.04
CA LEU A 152 -6.71 7.94 11.76
C LEU A 152 -7.75 7.24 10.88
N ALA A 153 -7.72 5.91 10.82
CA ALA A 153 -8.70 5.12 10.09
C ALA A 153 -10.10 5.25 10.71
N LEU A 154 -10.21 5.21 12.04
CA LEU A 154 -11.47 5.36 12.76
C LEU A 154 -12.09 6.74 12.52
N ASP A 155 -11.28 7.80 12.55
CA ASP A 155 -11.70 9.16 12.22
C ASP A 155 -12.24 9.25 10.78
N ALA A 156 -11.59 8.58 9.83
CA ALA A 156 -11.99 8.58 8.43
C ALA A 156 -13.35 7.91 8.18
N VAL A 157 -13.63 6.79 8.84
CA VAL A 157 -14.85 5.97 8.62
C VAL A 157 -16.03 6.32 9.51
N SER A 158 -15.82 7.10 10.57
CA SER A 158 -16.91 7.50 11.45
C SER A 158 -17.81 8.52 10.73
N ASN A 159 -17.47 9.81 10.81
CA ASN A 159 -18.12 10.88 10.04
C ASN A 159 -17.09 11.65 9.19
N GLY A 160 -15.99 10.97 8.88
CA GLY A 160 -14.82 11.55 8.24
C GLY A 160 -14.90 11.54 6.72
N SER A 161 -13.73 11.58 6.09
CA SER A 161 -13.58 11.62 4.64
C SER A 161 -14.16 10.39 3.95
N SER A 162 -13.93 9.18 4.49
CA SER A 162 -14.37 7.94 3.85
C SER A 162 -15.89 7.80 3.84
N THR A 163 -16.56 8.23 4.90
CA THR A 163 -18.03 8.27 4.97
C THR A 163 -18.61 9.19 3.89
N LYS A 164 -18.07 10.40 3.75
CA LYS A 164 -18.51 11.39 2.74
C LYS A 164 -18.22 10.92 1.31
N ASN A 165 -17.05 10.31 1.10
CA ASN A 165 -16.68 9.73 -0.18
C ASN A 165 -17.60 8.56 -0.56
N PHE A 166 -18.01 7.75 0.43
CA PHE A 166 -18.97 6.67 0.21
C PHE A 166 -20.36 7.19 -0.16
N GLU A 167 -20.85 8.24 0.50
CA GLU A 167 -22.09 8.92 0.11
C GLU A 167 -22.01 9.47 -1.32
N THR A 168 -20.90 10.11 -1.68
CA THR A 168 -20.64 10.59 -3.04
C THR A 168 -20.64 9.44 -4.05
N LEU A 169 -20.04 8.31 -3.70
CA LEU A 169 -20.06 7.11 -4.55
C LEU A 169 -21.49 6.59 -4.75
N LEU A 170 -22.32 6.57 -3.71
CA LEU A 170 -23.73 6.19 -3.82
C LEU A 170 -24.48 7.09 -4.81
N GLU A 171 -24.25 8.40 -4.79
CA GLU A 171 -24.85 9.33 -5.76
C GLU A 171 -24.40 9.09 -7.20
N VAL A 172 -23.19 8.58 -7.42
CA VAL A 172 -22.68 8.25 -8.76
C VAL A 172 -23.34 6.98 -9.29
N VAL A 173 -23.51 5.95 -8.46
CA VAL A 173 -24.02 4.64 -8.90
C VAL A 173 -25.55 4.52 -8.94
N THR A 174 -26.26 5.43 -8.27
CA THR A 174 -27.74 5.44 -8.23
C THR A 174 -28.40 6.37 -9.23
N LYS A 175 -27.61 7.06 -10.07
CA LYS A 175 -28.07 7.85 -11.22
C LYS A 175 -28.23 6.96 -12.46
#